data_AF-A0A0E3L772-F1
#
_entry.id   AF-A0A0E3L772-F1
#
_cell.length_a   1.000
_cell.length_b   1.000
_cell.length_c   1.000
_cell.angle_alpha   90.00
_cell.angle_beta   90.00
_cell.angle_gamma   90.00
#
_symmetry.space_group_name_H-M   'P 1'
#
loop_
_entity.id
_entity.type
_entity.pdbx_description
1 polymer ?
#
loop_
_entity_poly.entity_id
_entity_poly.type
_entity_poly.pdbx_seq_one_letter_code
_entity_poly.pdbx_strand_id
1 'polypeptide(L)'
;MNTDTVLRAEWDKDAVAKADELIIDFKAYMEANRDELTALGIFYNQPYQRREITFTMLKEVLEKLKLEKPHFAPFRVWQAYEQLEKVNGNSPKNELTALVSLIRRITEIDPVLTAYDQTVNRNFQDWVFKKQAGTLKFNDDQMNWLRMIKDYVANSFHLEIDDLDYTPFDAPGGRGRMYQLFGDEMNLLISELNEALAA
;
A
#
# COMPACT_ATOMS: atom_id res chain seq x y z
N MET A 1 21.74 -29.36 32.96
CA MET A 1 20.74 -28.61 32.17
C MET A 1 21.08 -27.14 32.30
N ASN A 2 21.27 -26.43 31.18
CA ASN A 2 21.58 -25.00 31.17
C ASN A 2 20.29 -24.18 31.36
N THR A 3 20.22 -23.42 32.45
CA THR A 3 19.11 -22.51 32.79
C THR A 3 18.86 -21.46 31.70
N ASP A 4 19.93 -21.06 30.99
CA ASP A 4 19.92 -20.07 29.92
C ASP A 4 19.12 -20.53 28.68
N THR A 5 19.03 -21.85 28.44
CA THR A 5 18.25 -22.41 27.31
C THR A 5 16.75 -22.45 27.62
N VAL A 6 16.38 -22.67 28.88
CA VAL A 6 14.97 -22.71 29.31
C VAL A 6 14.38 -21.29 29.33
N LEU A 7 15.14 -20.31 29.83
CA LEU A 7 14.72 -18.91 29.87
C LEU A 7 14.48 -18.34 28.46
N ARG A 8 15.35 -18.64 27.49
CA ARG A 8 15.15 -18.22 26.09
C ARG A 8 13.90 -18.85 25.47
N ALA A 9 13.66 -20.13 25.71
CA ALA A 9 12.50 -20.84 25.17
C ALA A 9 11.16 -20.35 25.76
N GLU A 10 11.14 -19.92 27.02
CA GLU A 10 9.96 -19.29 27.62
C GLU A 10 9.75 -17.86 27.10
N TRP A 11 10.82 -17.07 26.97
CA TRP A 11 10.76 -15.73 26.39
C TRP A 11 10.29 -15.72 24.93
N ASP A 12 10.76 -16.67 24.12
CA ASP A 12 10.33 -16.81 22.73
C ASP A 12 8.83 -17.16 22.65
N LYS A 13 8.33 -18.00 23.55
CA LYS A 13 6.89 -18.34 23.61
C LYS A 13 6.03 -17.16 24.05
N ASP A 14 6.48 -16.42 25.07
CA ASP A 14 5.76 -15.23 25.54
C ASP A 14 5.76 -14.10 24.51
N ALA A 15 6.84 -13.95 23.75
CA ALA A 15 6.93 -12.98 22.66
C ALA A 15 5.98 -13.32 21.51
N VAL A 16 5.96 -14.59 21.08
CA VAL A 16 5.04 -15.10 20.06
C VAL A 16 3.58 -14.91 20.50
N ALA A 17 3.23 -15.27 21.73
CA ALA A 17 1.87 -15.11 22.24
C ALA A 17 1.41 -13.63 22.24
N LYS A 18 2.30 -12.70 22.63
CA LYS A 18 2.00 -11.26 22.60
C LYS A 18 1.88 -10.71 21.18
N ALA A 19 2.68 -11.22 20.24
CA ALA A 19 2.57 -10.83 18.83
C ALA A 19 1.23 -11.30 18.24
N ASP A 20 0.81 -12.52 18.56
CA ASP A 20 -0.47 -13.09 18.14
C ASP A 20 -1.66 -12.31 18.71
N GLU A 21 -1.64 -12.05 20.02
CA GLU A 21 -2.65 -11.23 20.70
C GLU A 21 -2.75 -9.83 20.07
N LEU A 22 -1.61 -9.17 19.80
CA LEU A 22 -1.61 -7.84 19.17
C LEU A 22 -2.26 -7.85 17.79
N ILE A 23 -1.99 -8.88 16.98
CA ILE A 23 -2.56 -8.99 15.62
C ILE A 23 -4.06 -9.27 15.69
N ILE A 24 -4.48 -10.17 16.60
CA ILE A 24 -5.90 -10.48 16.83
C ILE A 24 -6.66 -9.22 17.25
N ASP A 25 -6.14 -8.49 18.24
CA ASP A 25 -6.75 -7.27 18.75
C ASP A 25 -6.77 -6.16 17.70
N PHE A 26 -5.69 -6.02 16.91
CA PHE A 26 -5.64 -5.09 15.80
C PHE A 26 -6.72 -5.42 14.75
N LYS A 27 -6.84 -6.69 14.35
CA LYS A 27 -7.87 -7.14 13.40
C LYS A 27 -9.27 -6.86 13.94
N ALA A 28 -9.53 -7.19 15.20
CA ALA A 28 -10.81 -6.95 15.86
C ALA A 28 -11.13 -5.44 15.94
N TYR A 29 -10.14 -4.59 16.23
CA TYR A 29 -10.32 -3.13 16.24
C TYR A 29 -10.65 -2.60 14.85
N MET A 30 -9.93 -3.02 13.82
CA MET A 30 -10.18 -2.61 12.43
C MET A 30 -11.55 -3.13 11.94
N GLU A 31 -12.01 -4.28 12.42
CA GLU A 31 -13.34 -4.81 12.10
C GLU A 31 -14.47 -4.11 12.89
N ALA A 32 -14.25 -3.76 14.16
CA ALA A 32 -15.23 -3.04 14.96
C ALA A 32 -15.42 -1.59 14.50
N ASN A 33 -14.34 -0.98 14.00
CA ASN A 33 -14.39 0.34 13.37
C ASN A 33 -14.65 0.22 11.87
N ARG A 34 -15.05 -0.97 11.40
CA ARG A 34 -15.23 -1.22 9.97
C ARG A 34 -16.14 -0.19 9.37
N ASP A 35 -17.29 0.21 9.95
CA ASP A 35 -18.19 1.20 9.34
C ASP A 35 -17.59 2.61 9.17
N GLU A 36 -16.66 3.01 10.04
CA GLU A 36 -15.88 4.24 9.91
C GLU A 36 -14.72 4.05 8.90
N LEU A 37 -14.21 2.83 8.82
CA LEU A 37 -13.24 2.33 7.83
C LEU A 37 -13.90 1.79 6.56
N THR A 38 -15.24 1.83 6.40
CA THR A 38 -15.99 1.05 5.40
C THR A 38 -15.98 1.84 4.10
N ALA A 39 -15.85 3.15 4.20
CA ALA A 39 -15.37 3.99 3.11
C ALA A 39 -13.92 3.66 2.68
N LEU A 40 -13.18 2.76 3.34
CA LEU A 40 -11.94 2.17 2.81
C LEU A 40 -12.20 0.80 2.16
N GLY A 41 -13.09 -0.03 2.71
CA GLY A 41 -13.30 -1.42 2.27
C GLY A 41 -14.38 -1.65 1.19
N ILE A 42 -15.42 -0.82 1.11
CA ILE A 42 -16.49 -0.98 0.08
C ILE A 42 -16.01 -0.53 -1.31
N PHE A 43 -15.01 0.35 -1.40
CA PHE A 43 -14.49 0.79 -2.69
C PHE A 43 -13.64 -0.25 -3.43
N TYR A 44 -13.10 -1.25 -2.72
CA TYR A 44 -12.34 -2.31 -3.39
C TYR A 44 -13.22 -3.29 -4.19
N ASN A 45 -14.53 -3.41 -3.88
CA ASN A 45 -15.43 -4.42 -4.48
C ASN A 45 -16.46 -3.90 -5.49
N GLN A 46 -16.45 -2.60 -5.88
CA GLN A 46 -17.37 -2.07 -6.89
C GLN A 46 -16.64 -1.33 -8.04
N PRO A 47 -16.87 -1.66 -9.33
CA PRO A 47 -16.07 -1.16 -10.47
C PRO A 47 -16.09 0.36 -10.69
N TYR A 48 -17.18 1.04 -10.35
CA TYR A 48 -17.39 2.45 -10.73
C TYR A 48 -17.20 3.45 -9.59
N GLN A 49 -17.12 2.96 -8.35
CA GLN A 49 -16.86 3.77 -7.15
C GLN A 49 -15.44 3.56 -6.61
N ARG A 50 -14.54 2.83 -7.30
CA ARG A 50 -13.12 2.59 -6.92
C ARG A 50 -12.28 3.84 -6.63
N ARG A 51 -12.86 5.02 -6.80
CA ARG A 51 -12.22 6.29 -6.51
C ARG A 51 -12.36 6.50 -5.02
N GLU A 52 -11.23 6.57 -4.34
CA GLU A 52 -11.10 7.12 -2.98
C GLU A 52 -11.23 6.13 -1.82
N ILE A 53 -10.33 5.14 -1.75
CA ILE A 53 -9.46 5.23 -0.57
C ILE A 53 -8.67 6.51 -0.74
N THR A 54 -9.17 7.62 -0.21
CA THR A 54 -8.34 8.82 -0.24
C THR A 54 -7.19 8.61 0.72
N PHE A 55 -6.03 9.09 0.31
CA PHE A 55 -4.91 9.37 1.19
C PHE A 55 -5.36 10.08 2.50
N THR A 56 -6.35 10.96 2.41
CA THR A 56 -7.00 11.63 3.53
C THR A 56 -7.58 10.65 4.55
N MET A 57 -8.36 9.67 4.11
CA MET A 57 -8.93 8.68 5.02
C MET A 57 -7.88 7.80 5.69
N LEU A 58 -6.89 7.30 4.93
CA LEU A 58 -5.80 6.52 5.53
C LEU A 58 -5.02 7.33 6.57
N LYS A 59 -4.84 8.63 6.32
CA LYS A 59 -4.27 9.55 7.30
C LYS A 59 -5.16 9.68 8.53
N GLU A 60 -6.46 9.86 8.38
CA GLU A 60 -7.39 9.95 9.51
C GLU A 60 -7.34 8.69 10.38
N VAL A 61 -7.29 7.51 9.77
CA VAL A 61 -7.11 6.24 10.49
C VAL A 61 -5.78 6.22 11.23
N LEU A 62 -4.69 6.59 10.56
CA LEU A 62 -3.37 6.63 11.18
C LEU A 62 -3.34 7.59 12.38
N GLU A 63 -3.92 8.77 12.26
CA GLU A 63 -4.00 9.75 13.34
C GLU A 63 -4.89 9.27 14.49
N LYS A 64 -6.02 8.60 14.18
CA LYS A 64 -6.88 7.97 15.21
C LYS A 64 -6.15 6.86 15.96
N LEU A 65 -5.41 5.99 15.25
CA LEU A 65 -4.57 4.95 15.86
C LEU A 65 -3.53 5.57 16.79
N LYS A 66 -2.86 6.64 16.37
CA LYS A 66 -1.86 7.34 17.20
C LYS A 66 -2.47 7.92 18.47
N LEU A 67 -3.64 8.54 18.35
CA LEU A 67 -4.28 9.24 19.46
C LEU A 67 -4.91 8.27 20.47
N GLU A 68 -5.66 7.29 19.99
CA GLU A 68 -6.54 6.46 20.83
C GLU A 68 -5.95 5.09 21.16
N LYS A 69 -5.10 4.55 20.27
CA LYS A 69 -4.62 3.16 20.31
C LYS A 69 -3.13 3.06 19.93
N PRO A 70 -2.20 3.75 20.62
CA PRO A 70 -0.79 3.80 20.22
C PRO A 70 -0.10 2.43 20.17
N HIS A 71 -0.63 1.40 20.85
CA HIS A 71 -0.15 0.02 20.70
C HIS A 71 -0.40 -0.58 19.31
N PHE A 72 -1.32 -0.02 18.52
CA PHE A 72 -1.63 -0.40 17.13
C PHE A 72 -0.86 0.44 16.11
N ALA A 73 0.21 1.11 16.53
CA ALA A 73 1.09 1.80 15.60
C ALA A 73 1.51 0.84 14.46
N PRO A 74 1.38 1.23 13.18
CA PRO A 74 1.55 0.30 12.06
C PRO A 74 2.87 -0.48 12.08
N PHE A 75 3.98 0.17 12.40
CA PHE A 75 5.27 -0.52 12.49
C PHE A 75 5.33 -1.59 13.58
N ARG A 76 4.61 -1.39 14.69
CA ARG A 76 4.56 -2.37 15.76
C ARG A 76 3.75 -3.60 15.36
N VAL A 77 2.63 -3.39 14.67
CA VAL A 77 1.81 -4.49 14.13
C VAL A 77 2.58 -5.24 13.03
N TRP A 78 3.30 -4.52 12.17
CA TRP A 78 4.19 -5.11 11.17
C TRP A 78 5.24 -6.02 11.81
N GLN A 79 5.92 -5.56 12.85
CA GLN A 79 6.91 -6.35 13.59
C GLN A 79 6.31 -7.59 14.24
N ALA A 80 5.06 -7.52 14.71
CA ALA A 80 4.36 -8.69 15.21
C ALA A 80 4.13 -9.73 14.09
N TYR A 81 3.73 -9.29 12.90
CA TYR A 81 3.63 -10.20 11.74
C TYR A 81 4.98 -10.82 11.40
N GLU A 82 6.08 -10.05 11.40
CA GLU A 82 7.44 -10.57 11.16
C GLU A 82 7.88 -11.64 12.18
N GLN A 83 7.33 -11.64 13.39
CA GLN A 83 7.62 -12.64 14.41
C GLN A 83 6.82 -13.94 14.22
N LEU A 84 5.63 -13.87 13.63
CA LEU A 84 4.72 -15.02 13.50
C LEU A 84 4.78 -15.67 12.13
N GLU A 85 4.99 -14.90 11.07
CA GLU A 85 4.98 -15.39 9.69
C GLU A 85 6.07 -14.74 8.85
N LYS A 86 6.39 -15.39 7.72
CA LYS A 86 7.28 -14.81 6.73
C LYS A 86 6.54 -13.68 6.01
N VAL A 87 7.09 -12.47 6.07
CA VAL A 87 6.60 -11.31 5.31
C VAL A 87 7.35 -11.16 3.98
N ASN A 88 6.71 -10.54 2.99
CA ASN A 88 7.32 -10.22 1.70
C ASN A 88 7.79 -8.76 1.67
N GLY A 89 9.09 -8.56 1.50
CA GLY A 89 9.70 -7.22 1.51
C GLY A 89 10.13 -6.78 2.90
N ASN A 90 10.74 -5.59 2.94
CA ASN A 90 11.18 -5.00 4.19
C ASN A 90 10.07 -4.14 4.79
N SER A 91 10.16 -3.88 6.09
CA SER A 91 9.29 -2.90 6.76
C SER A 91 9.28 -1.56 5.99
N PRO A 92 8.09 -0.99 5.69
CA PRO A 92 7.99 0.24 4.94
C PRO A 92 8.66 1.43 5.65
N LYS A 93 9.12 2.41 4.87
CA LYS A 93 9.80 3.60 5.41
C LYS A 93 8.86 4.59 6.09
N ASN A 94 7.56 4.55 5.81
CA ASN A 94 6.57 5.43 6.42
C ASN A 94 5.38 4.62 6.98
N GLU A 95 4.79 5.14 8.05
CA GLU A 95 3.71 4.46 8.78
C GLU A 95 2.45 4.26 7.94
N LEU A 96 2.17 5.20 7.03
CA LEU A 96 1.00 5.13 6.16
C LEU A 96 1.09 3.92 5.20
N THR A 97 2.29 3.63 4.71
CA THR A 97 2.56 2.50 3.80
C THR A 97 2.49 1.17 4.55
N ALA A 98 2.99 1.15 5.78
CA ALA A 98 2.79 0.02 6.68
C ALA A 98 1.30 -0.20 6.93
N LEU A 99 0.52 0.86 7.21
CA LEU A 99 -0.91 0.75 7.43
C LEU A 99 -1.66 0.19 6.21
N VAL A 100 -1.34 0.64 5.00
CA VAL A 100 -1.96 0.10 3.77
C VAL A 100 -1.66 -1.39 3.61
N SER A 101 -0.40 -1.78 3.78
CA SER A 101 0.02 -3.19 3.68
C SER A 101 -0.70 -4.07 4.73
N LEU A 102 -0.86 -3.57 5.95
CA LEU A 102 -1.58 -4.25 7.03
C LEU A 102 -3.06 -4.37 6.73
N ILE A 103 -3.70 -3.32 6.21
CA ILE A 103 -5.11 -3.34 5.79
C ILE A 103 -5.31 -4.41 4.71
N ARG A 104 -4.44 -4.46 3.69
CA ARG A 104 -4.51 -5.48 2.63
C ARG A 104 -4.34 -6.90 3.18
N ARG A 105 -3.48 -7.07 4.18
CA ARG A 105 -3.28 -8.36 4.86
C ARG A 105 -4.49 -8.81 5.67
N ILE A 106 -5.08 -7.93 6.50
CA ILE A 106 -6.22 -8.29 7.37
C ILE A 106 -7.53 -8.45 6.60
N THR A 107 -7.66 -7.76 5.45
CA THR A 107 -8.79 -7.89 4.52
C THR A 107 -8.63 -9.04 3.53
N GLU A 108 -7.54 -9.79 3.63
CA GLU A 108 -7.22 -10.97 2.80
C GLU A 108 -7.08 -10.67 1.30
N ILE A 109 -6.89 -9.39 0.94
CA ILE A 109 -6.49 -8.99 -0.42
C ILE A 109 -5.11 -9.57 -0.72
N ASP A 110 -4.18 -9.41 0.23
CA ASP A 110 -2.89 -10.09 0.19
C ASP A 110 -2.89 -11.24 1.21
N PRO A 111 -2.64 -12.49 0.78
CA PRO A 111 -2.69 -13.67 1.66
C PRO A 111 -1.55 -13.70 2.69
N VAL A 112 -0.48 -12.94 2.44
CA VAL A 112 0.72 -12.80 3.28
C VAL A 112 1.07 -11.33 3.33
N LEU A 113 1.53 -10.83 4.49
CA LEU A 113 1.89 -9.43 4.62
C LEU A 113 2.99 -9.09 3.61
N THR A 114 2.67 -8.20 2.68
CA THR A 114 3.52 -7.82 1.57
C THR A 114 3.70 -6.31 1.56
N ALA A 115 4.94 -5.85 1.47
CA ALA A 115 5.23 -4.43 1.39
C ALA A 115 4.58 -3.83 0.14
N TYR A 116 3.89 -2.71 0.32
CA TYR A 116 3.05 -2.13 -0.74
C TYR A 116 3.82 -1.79 -2.03
N ASP A 117 5.10 -1.41 -1.93
CA ASP A 117 5.97 -1.18 -3.08
C ASP A 117 6.16 -2.45 -3.93
N GLN A 118 6.23 -3.64 -3.31
CA GLN A 118 6.29 -4.90 -4.04
C GLN A 118 4.98 -5.20 -4.77
N THR A 119 3.85 -4.95 -4.13
CA THR A 119 2.52 -5.07 -4.76
C THR A 119 2.42 -4.14 -5.97
N VAL A 120 2.74 -2.86 -5.80
CA VAL A 120 2.74 -1.86 -6.89
C VAL A 120 3.69 -2.27 -8.03
N ASN A 121 4.90 -2.74 -7.71
CA ASN A 121 5.86 -3.19 -8.72
C ASN A 121 5.35 -4.38 -9.54
N ARG A 122 4.77 -5.39 -8.89
CA ARG A 122 4.18 -6.56 -9.55
C ARG A 122 3.03 -6.13 -10.45
N ASN A 123 2.12 -5.33 -9.92
CA ASN A 123 0.94 -4.86 -10.64
C ASN A 123 1.31 -3.98 -11.85
N PHE A 124 2.32 -3.14 -11.71
CA PHE A 124 2.86 -2.35 -12.82
C PHE A 124 3.43 -3.23 -13.91
N GLN A 125 4.20 -4.26 -13.55
CA GLN A 125 4.75 -5.20 -14.52
C GLN A 125 3.64 -5.90 -15.31
N ASP A 126 2.61 -6.39 -14.61
CA ASP A 126 1.46 -7.05 -15.24
C ASP A 126 0.67 -6.10 -16.14
N TRP A 127 0.46 -4.86 -15.69
CA TRP A 127 -0.24 -3.83 -16.45
C TRP A 127 0.53 -3.45 -17.73
N VAL A 128 1.84 -3.18 -17.62
CA VAL A 128 2.71 -2.88 -18.77
C VAL A 128 2.72 -4.05 -19.74
N PHE A 129 2.85 -5.28 -19.25
CA PHE A 129 2.86 -6.48 -20.09
C PHE A 129 1.55 -6.60 -20.90
N LYS A 130 0.40 -6.40 -20.25
CA LYS A 130 -0.91 -6.41 -20.92
C LYS A 130 -1.03 -5.30 -21.98
N LYS A 131 -0.60 -4.08 -21.67
CA LYS A 131 -0.60 -2.96 -22.65
C LYS A 131 0.29 -3.26 -23.86
N GLN A 132 1.50 -3.73 -23.60
CA GLN A 132 2.50 -4.03 -24.62
C GLN A 132 2.17 -5.31 -25.41
N ALA A 133 1.33 -6.21 -24.91
CA ALA A 133 0.82 -7.34 -25.68
C ALA A 133 -0.18 -6.91 -26.78
N GLY A 134 -0.77 -5.72 -26.64
CA GLY A 134 -1.66 -5.11 -27.64
C GLY A 134 -0.93 -4.38 -28.76
N THR A 135 -1.70 -3.58 -29.50
CA THR A 135 -1.19 -2.70 -30.56
C THR A 135 -0.46 -1.47 -30.01
N LEU A 136 -0.76 -1.07 -28.77
CA LEU A 136 -0.10 0.05 -28.10
C LEU A 136 1.33 -0.33 -27.72
N LYS A 137 2.30 0.49 -28.15
CA LYS A 137 3.71 0.36 -27.80
C LYS A 137 4.18 1.66 -27.17
N PHE A 138 4.47 1.61 -25.88
CA PHE A 138 5.10 2.75 -25.22
C PHE A 138 6.55 2.88 -25.68
N ASN A 139 6.96 4.10 -26.04
CA ASN A 139 8.35 4.45 -26.28
C ASN A 139 9.13 4.62 -24.95
N ASP A 140 10.43 4.85 -25.04
CA ASP A 140 11.30 4.97 -23.86
C ASP A 140 10.89 6.13 -22.94
N ASP A 141 10.51 7.28 -23.49
CA ASP A 141 10.08 8.45 -22.71
C ASP A 141 8.77 8.17 -21.96
N GLN A 142 7.79 7.56 -22.64
CA GLN A 142 6.53 7.13 -22.03
C GLN A 142 6.80 6.10 -20.92
N MET A 143 7.65 5.10 -21.17
CA MET A 143 7.99 4.09 -20.17
C MET A 143 8.71 4.68 -18.95
N ASN A 144 9.57 5.68 -19.14
CA ASN A 144 10.24 6.35 -18.03
C ASN A 144 9.23 7.14 -17.18
N TRP A 145 8.28 7.84 -17.82
CA TRP A 145 7.19 8.52 -17.12
C TRP A 145 6.29 7.55 -16.36
N LEU A 146 5.92 6.43 -16.97
CA LEU A 146 5.14 5.38 -16.31
C LEU A 146 5.86 4.80 -15.08
N ARG A 147 7.18 4.63 -15.13
CA ARG A 147 7.98 4.20 -13.96
C ARG A 147 8.00 5.25 -12.86
N MET A 148 8.11 6.54 -13.20
CA MET A 148 8.03 7.62 -12.21
C MET A 148 6.67 7.64 -11.51
N ILE A 149 5.59 7.47 -12.26
CA ILE A 149 4.23 7.35 -11.70
C ILE A 149 4.14 6.17 -10.75
N LYS A 150 4.65 5.00 -11.17
CA LYS A 150 4.70 3.80 -10.32
C LYS A 150 5.47 4.05 -9.02
N ASP A 151 6.66 4.66 -9.09
CA ASP A 151 7.46 4.96 -7.90
C ASP A 151 6.77 5.98 -6.99
N TYR A 152 6.06 6.96 -7.57
CA TYR A 152 5.25 7.91 -6.81
C TYR A 152 4.11 7.20 -6.07
N VAL A 153 3.29 6.42 -6.80
CA VAL A 153 2.16 5.66 -6.24
C VAL A 153 2.60 4.66 -5.17
N ALA A 154 3.77 4.04 -5.31
CA ALA A 154 4.32 3.16 -4.27
C ALA A 154 4.53 3.87 -2.91
N ASN A 155 4.68 5.20 -2.90
CA ASN A 155 4.88 6.01 -1.70
C ASN A 155 3.63 6.82 -1.29
N SER A 156 2.81 7.26 -2.26
CA SER A 156 1.65 8.14 -2.06
C SER A 156 0.30 7.43 -2.20
N PHE A 157 0.28 6.16 -2.62
CA PHE A 157 -0.89 5.29 -2.87
C PHE A 157 -1.76 5.70 -4.06
N HIS A 158 -1.70 6.95 -4.47
CA HIS A 158 -2.54 7.52 -5.51
C HIS A 158 -1.80 8.63 -6.23
N LEU A 159 -2.18 8.86 -7.49
CA LEU A 159 -1.76 10.00 -8.30
C LEU A 159 -2.98 10.81 -8.73
N GLU A 160 -3.09 12.05 -8.27
CA GLU A 160 -4.02 13.04 -8.80
C GLU A 160 -3.37 13.83 -9.95
N ILE A 161 -4.19 14.49 -10.77
CA ILE A 161 -3.67 15.30 -11.88
C ILE A 161 -2.82 16.48 -11.37
N ASP A 162 -3.17 17.06 -10.21
CA ASP A 162 -2.47 18.19 -9.63
C ASP A 162 -1.11 17.78 -9.03
N ASP A 163 -0.92 16.50 -8.67
CA ASP A 163 0.38 15.98 -8.22
C ASP A 163 1.46 16.14 -9.30
N LEU A 164 1.07 16.19 -10.57
CA LEU A 164 1.98 16.37 -11.70
C LEU A 164 2.63 17.76 -11.75
N ASP A 165 2.19 18.72 -10.93
CA ASP A 165 2.83 20.04 -10.79
C ASP A 165 3.95 20.08 -9.76
N TYR A 166 4.14 18.99 -9.03
CA TYR A 166 5.08 18.91 -7.92
C TYR A 166 6.16 17.87 -8.19
N THR A 167 7.22 17.89 -7.38
CA THR A 167 8.29 16.90 -7.42
C THR A 167 7.71 15.48 -7.19
N PRO A 168 8.09 14.48 -8.01
CA PRO A 168 9.19 14.48 -8.99
C PRO A 168 8.80 14.86 -10.43
N PHE A 169 7.55 15.23 -10.70
CA PHE A 169 7.03 15.43 -12.06
C PHE A 169 7.28 16.83 -12.62
N ASP A 170 7.39 17.85 -11.77
CA ASP A 170 7.73 19.22 -12.15
C ASP A 170 9.03 19.31 -12.97
N ALA A 171 10.08 18.63 -12.54
CA ALA A 171 11.40 18.63 -13.17
C ALA A 171 11.40 18.13 -14.63
N PRO A 172 10.74 17.00 -14.99
CA PRO A 172 10.60 16.57 -16.38
C PRO A 172 9.51 17.31 -17.18
N GLY A 173 8.89 18.37 -16.66
CA GLY A 173 7.93 19.21 -17.38
C GLY A 173 6.46 19.02 -17.00
N GLY A 174 6.19 18.29 -15.92
CA GLY A 174 4.89 18.19 -15.25
C GLY A 174 3.72 17.79 -16.13
N ARG A 175 2.55 18.37 -15.86
CA ARG A 175 1.32 18.17 -16.64
C ARG A 175 1.52 18.36 -18.15
N GLY A 176 2.30 19.36 -18.54
CA GLY A 176 2.57 19.65 -19.94
C GLY A 176 3.31 18.51 -20.64
N ARG A 177 4.34 17.94 -19.99
CA ARG A 177 5.07 16.79 -20.54
C ARG A 177 4.22 15.53 -20.57
N MET A 178 3.42 15.28 -19.53
CA MET A 178 2.49 14.15 -19.51
C MET A 178 1.50 14.22 -20.69
N TYR A 179 0.92 15.39 -20.96
CA TYR A 179 0.06 15.60 -22.12
C TYR A 179 0.79 15.42 -23.46
N GLN A 180 2.04 15.87 -23.59
CA GLN A 180 2.84 15.63 -24.80
C GLN A 180 3.07 14.13 -25.06
N LEU A 181 3.20 13.32 -24.01
CA LEU A 181 3.49 11.89 -24.12
C LEU A 181 2.24 11.05 -24.35
N PHE A 182 1.11 11.42 -23.75
CA PHE A 182 -0.10 10.57 -23.73
C PHE A 182 -1.35 11.24 -24.32
N GLY A 183 -1.27 12.52 -24.69
CA GLY A 183 -2.35 13.27 -25.31
C GLY A 183 -3.65 13.27 -24.50
N ASP A 184 -4.76 13.17 -25.20
CA ASP A 184 -6.12 13.16 -24.62
C ASP A 184 -6.37 11.94 -23.72
N GLU A 185 -5.58 10.87 -23.86
CA GLU A 185 -5.69 9.66 -23.04
C GLU A 185 -5.05 9.81 -21.66
N MET A 186 -4.35 10.91 -21.38
CA MET A 186 -3.63 11.12 -20.11
C MET A 186 -4.50 10.87 -18.87
N ASN A 187 -5.71 11.44 -18.81
CA ASN A 187 -6.58 11.29 -17.64
C ASN A 187 -7.10 9.85 -17.48
N LEU A 188 -7.40 9.19 -18.60
CA LEU A 188 -7.78 7.79 -18.61
C LEU A 188 -6.63 6.92 -18.12
N LEU A 189 -5.41 7.19 -18.59
CA LEU A 189 -4.21 6.49 -18.20
C LEU A 189 -3.92 6.65 -16.69
N ILE A 190 -4.06 7.84 -16.13
CA ILE A 190 -3.90 8.07 -14.68
C ILE A 190 -4.93 7.25 -13.90
N SER A 191 -6.21 7.30 -14.30
CA SER A 191 -7.26 6.51 -13.66
C SER A 191 -6.97 5.01 -13.73
N GLU A 192 -6.54 4.53 -14.90
CA GLU A 192 -6.23 3.13 -15.13
C GLU A 192 -5.01 2.67 -14.33
N LEU A 193 -3.95 3.49 -14.27
CA LEU A 193 -2.76 3.19 -13.47
C LEU A 193 -3.09 3.15 -11.98
N ASN A 194 -3.81 4.14 -11.45
CA ASN A 194 -4.21 4.13 -10.05
C ASN A 194 -4.98 2.86 -9.68
N GLU A 195 -5.89 2.43 -10.56
CA GLU A 195 -6.66 1.20 -10.36
C GLU A 195 -5.77 -0.04 -10.46
N ALA A 196 -4.97 -0.14 -11.52
CA ALA A 196 -4.14 -1.31 -11.77
C ALA A 196 -3.08 -1.50 -10.68
N LEU A 197 -2.44 -0.42 -10.23
CA LEU A 197 -1.38 -0.47 -9.23
C LEU A 197 -1.91 -0.78 -7.83
N ALA A 198 -3.14 -0.39 -7.52
CA ALA A 198 -3.76 -0.63 -6.21
C ALA A 198 -4.42 -2.01 -6.05
N ALA A 199 -4.59 -2.79 -7.13
CA ALA A 199 -5.23 -4.11 -7.11
C ALA A 199 -4.48 -5.11 -6.22
#